data_AF-A0A524IDJ2-F1
#
_entry.id   AF-A0A524IDJ2-F1
#
_cell.length_a   1.000
_cell.length_b   1.000
_cell.length_c   1.000
_cell.angle_alpha   90.00
_cell.angle_beta   90.00
_cell.angle_gamma   90.00
#
_symmetry.space_group_name_H-M   'P 1'
#
loop_
_entity.id
_entity.type
_entity.pdbx_description
1 polymer ?
#
loop_
_entity_poly.entity_id
_entity_poly.type
_entity_poly.pdbx_seq_one_letter_code
_entity_poly.pdbx_strand_id
1 'polypeptide(L)'
;MTFSCRRLIVTHLGPTRSIIGIKQFFQKVIKGLVLAGGLYLFGVSLAACTQQGRYMETHEISSLKVVFVDAESLKELWESKTGQPGAQFQPWLQGNLASVKTVRGFYDFSTETLYCPKWNYEVCGHELHHAALGHFHPNN
;
A
#
# COMPACT_ATOMS: atom_id res chain seq x y z
N MET A 1 -93.73 0.77 44.31
CA MET A 1 -94.21 -0.35 43.48
C MET A 1 -93.21 -0.61 42.38
N THR A 2 -92.98 -1.89 42.10
CA THR A 2 -92.57 -2.47 40.81
C THR A 2 -91.18 -2.17 40.21
N PHE A 3 -90.41 -3.27 40.13
CA PHE A 3 -89.58 -3.77 39.01
C PHE A 3 -88.58 -2.82 38.32
N SER A 4 -87.30 -3.23 38.23
CA SER A 4 -86.88 -4.19 37.20
C SER A 4 -85.36 -4.31 37.11
N CYS A 5 -84.94 -5.56 37.01
CA CYS A 5 -83.76 -6.11 36.36
C CYS A 5 -83.30 -5.34 35.09
N ARG A 6 -81.99 -5.30 34.82
CA ARG A 6 -81.49 -5.84 33.54
C ARG A 6 -80.00 -6.24 33.54
N ARG A 7 -79.90 -7.56 33.47
CA ARG A 7 -78.95 -8.46 32.82
C ARG A 7 -78.17 -7.92 31.59
N LEU A 8 -76.87 -8.23 31.62
CA LEU A 8 -75.85 -8.50 30.58
C LEU A 8 -75.77 -7.64 29.31
N ILE A 9 -74.53 -7.27 28.94
CA ILE A 9 -73.77 -7.82 27.79
C ILE A 9 -72.26 -7.67 28.08
N VAL A 10 -71.50 -8.69 27.68
CA VAL A 10 -70.04 -8.81 27.67
C VAL A 10 -69.43 -7.91 26.59
N THR A 11 -68.33 -7.19 26.89
CA THR A 11 -67.30 -6.89 25.88
C THR A 11 -65.90 -6.85 26.50
N HIS A 12 -65.05 -7.71 25.92
CA HIS A 12 -63.63 -7.56 25.62
C HIS A 12 -62.64 -6.84 26.57
N LEU A 13 -61.62 -7.63 26.91
CA LEU A 13 -60.35 -7.32 27.56
C LEU A 13 -59.58 -6.10 27.00
N GLY A 14 -59.08 -5.28 27.92
CA GLY A 14 -57.93 -4.39 27.76
C GLY A 14 -57.99 -3.20 28.73
N PRO A 15 -56.88 -2.52 29.12
CA PRO A 15 -55.45 -2.81 28.90
C PRO A 15 -54.62 -2.83 30.22
N THR A 16 -53.52 -3.60 30.26
CA THR A 16 -52.54 -3.55 31.36
C THR A 16 -51.62 -2.32 31.24
N ARG A 17 -51.93 -1.27 31.99
CA ARG A 17 -51.21 0.03 32.02
C ARG A 17 -49.77 0.01 32.59
N SER A 18 -49.25 -1.13 33.05
CA SER A 18 -47.95 -1.19 33.77
C SER A 18 -46.74 -1.48 32.86
N ILE A 19 -46.95 -2.10 31.69
CA ILE A 19 -45.85 -2.61 30.83
C ILE A 19 -45.29 -1.53 29.88
N ILE A 20 -46.04 -0.47 29.62
CA ILE A 20 -45.72 0.57 28.62
C ILE A 20 -44.59 1.50 29.09
N GLY A 21 -44.58 1.88 30.38
CA GLY A 21 -43.56 2.79 30.93
C GLY A 21 -42.16 2.18 30.98
N ILE A 22 -42.05 0.89 31.33
CA ILE A 22 -40.79 0.16 31.36
C ILE A 22 -40.23 0.00 29.94
N LYS A 23 -41.07 -0.36 28.95
CA LYS A 23 -40.64 -0.47 27.55
C LYS A 23 -40.14 0.85 26.98
N GLN A 24 -40.80 1.97 27.30
CA GLN A 24 -40.37 3.30 26.86
C GLN A 24 -39.09 3.76 27.55
N PHE A 25 -38.88 3.41 28.83
CA PHE A 25 -37.64 3.69 29.55
C PHE A 25 -36.47 2.91 28.96
N PHE A 26 -36.61 1.60 28.76
CA PHE A 26 -35.57 0.77 28.13
C PHE A 26 -35.25 1.23 26.70
N GLN A 27 -36.26 1.62 25.90
CA GLN A 27 -36.00 2.17 24.56
C GLN A 27 -35.21 3.47 24.58
N LYS A 28 -35.46 4.37 25.55
CA LYS A 28 -34.69 5.62 25.68
C LYS A 28 -33.25 5.37 26.13
N VAL A 29 -33.05 4.46 27.09
CA VAL A 29 -31.71 4.07 27.56
C VAL A 29 -30.91 3.39 26.46
N ILE A 30 -31.50 2.44 25.72
CA ILE A 30 -30.84 1.75 24.60
C ILE A 30 -30.48 2.74 23.49
N LYS A 31 -31.37 3.67 23.13
CA LYS A 31 -31.06 4.70 22.11
C LYS A 31 -29.91 5.62 22.55
N GLY A 32 -29.87 6.01 23.83
CA GLY A 32 -28.76 6.80 24.38
C GLY A 32 -27.43 6.04 24.38
N LEU A 33 -27.46 4.74 24.74
CA LEU A 33 -26.28 3.87 24.74
C LEU A 33 -25.76 3.60 23.32
N VAL A 34 -26.64 3.42 22.34
CA VAL A 34 -26.26 3.23 20.93
C VAL A 34 -25.65 4.51 20.35
N LEU A 35 -26.19 5.68 20.69
CA LEU A 35 -25.61 6.96 20.26
C LEU A 35 -24.25 7.24 20.92
N ALA A 36 -24.11 6.99 22.22
CA ALA A 36 -22.84 7.16 22.93
C ALA A 36 -21.77 6.13 22.48
N GLY A 37 -22.16 4.87 22.30
CA GLY A 37 -21.29 3.82 21.79
C GLY A 37 -20.87 4.05 20.34
N GLY A 38 -21.79 4.55 19.49
CA GLY A 38 -21.48 4.97 18.13
C GLY A 38 -20.47 6.13 18.08
N LEU A 39 -20.63 7.14 18.93
CA LEU A 39 -19.69 8.26 19.01
C LEU A 39 -18.29 7.81 19.50
N TYR A 40 -18.24 6.88 20.46
CA TYR A 40 -16.99 6.33 20.97
C TYR A 40 -16.26 5.49 19.91
N LEU A 41 -16.98 4.65 19.16
CA LEU A 41 -16.42 3.86 18.06
C LEU A 41 -15.93 4.71 16.87
N PHE A 42 -16.59 5.85 16.60
CA PHE A 42 -16.10 6.82 15.63
C PHE A 42 -14.83 7.56 16.10
N GLY A 43 -14.71 7.84 17.40
CA GLY A 43 -13.52 8.52 17.97
C GLY A 43 -12.24 7.69 17.88
N VAL A 44 -12.30 6.37 18.10
CA VAL A 44 -11.10 5.50 18.02
C VAL A 44 -10.60 5.31 16.59
N SER A 45 -11.47 5.42 15.57
CA SER A 45 -11.08 5.26 14.17
C SER A 45 -10.24 6.41 13.62
N LEU A 46 -10.32 7.62 14.20
CA LEU A 46 -9.51 8.77 13.76
C LEU A 46 -8.09 8.79 14.35
N ALA A 47 -7.86 8.13 15.48
CA ALA A 47 -6.54 8.11 16.13
C ALA A 47 -5.52 7.19 15.41
N ALA A 48 -5.97 6.32 14.51
CA ALA A 48 -5.12 5.39 13.77
C ALA A 48 -4.56 5.97 12.45
N CYS A 49 -4.95 7.19 12.05
CA CYS A 49 -4.62 7.75 10.73
C CYS A 49 -3.39 8.66 10.69
N THR A 50 -2.50 8.68 11.70
CA THR A 50 -1.44 9.71 11.73
C THR A 50 -0.08 9.26 12.25
N GLN A 51 0.29 8.00 12.03
CA GLN A 51 1.67 7.56 12.19
C GLN A 51 2.17 6.81 10.95
N GLN A 52 2.24 7.50 9.81
CA GLN A 52 3.28 7.18 8.84
C GLN A 52 4.59 7.77 9.38
N GLY A 53 5.30 6.98 10.17
CA GLY A 53 6.67 7.30 10.57
C GLY A 53 7.51 7.60 9.33
N ARG A 54 8.56 8.42 9.49
CA ARG A 54 9.51 8.68 8.41
C ARG A 54 10.19 7.36 8.05
N TYR A 55 10.07 6.92 6.80
CA TYR A 55 10.84 5.78 6.30
C TYR A 55 12.29 6.21 6.12
N MET A 56 13.21 5.48 6.75
CA MET A 56 14.64 5.69 6.59
C MET A 56 15.30 4.32 6.51
N GLU A 57 16.04 4.11 5.43
CA GLU A 57 16.84 2.92 5.18
C GLU A 57 18.28 3.37 4.95
N THR A 58 19.26 2.60 5.41
CA THR A 58 20.67 2.96 5.33
C THR A 58 21.46 1.77 4.81
N HIS A 59 22.21 2.01 3.73
CA HIS A 59 23.10 1.05 3.11
C HIS A 59 24.52 1.61 3.14
N GLU A 60 25.48 0.77 3.53
CA GLU A 60 26.88 1.13 3.53
C GLU A 60 27.59 0.37 2.41
N ILE A 61 28.25 1.12 1.52
CA ILE A 61 29.12 0.58 0.48
C ILE A 61 30.55 0.90 0.93
N SER A 62 31.26 -0.12 1.41
CA SER A 62 32.60 0.01 2.01
C SER A 62 33.65 0.49 1.02
N SER A 63 33.50 0.15 -0.26
CA SER A 63 34.37 0.53 -1.35
C SER A 63 33.53 0.70 -2.62
N LEU A 64 33.64 1.88 -3.25
CA LEU A 64 32.96 2.18 -4.51
C LEU A 64 33.98 2.77 -5.48
N LYS A 65 34.27 2.03 -6.55
CA LYS A 65 35.04 2.57 -7.67
C LYS A 65 34.07 3.09 -8.73
N VAL A 66 34.26 4.32 -9.20
CA VAL A 66 33.45 4.90 -10.28
C VAL A 66 34.32 5.14 -11.49
N VAL A 67 33.88 4.62 -12.65
CA VAL A 67 34.57 4.75 -13.93
C VAL A 67 33.64 5.43 -14.92
N PHE A 68 34.01 6.65 -15.31
CA PHE A 68 33.28 7.40 -16.34
C PHE A 68 33.81 7.07 -17.72
N VAL A 69 32.92 6.62 -18.61
CA VAL A 69 33.25 6.15 -19.96
C VAL A 69 32.21 6.64 -20.96
N ASP A 70 32.55 6.70 -22.24
CA ASP A 70 31.58 6.99 -23.30
C ASP A 70 30.67 5.77 -23.58
N ALA A 71 29.67 5.97 -24.45
CA ALA A 71 28.66 4.96 -24.75
C ALA A 71 29.18 3.76 -25.55
N GLU A 72 30.29 3.90 -26.28
CA GLU A 72 30.92 2.81 -27.03
C GLU A 72 31.76 1.96 -26.09
N SER A 73 32.62 2.61 -25.31
CA SER A 73 33.41 1.99 -24.23
C SER A 73 32.55 1.21 -23.23
N LEU A 74 31.34 1.71 -22.91
CA LEU A 74 30.39 1.00 -22.04
C LEU A 74 29.95 -0.35 -22.59
N LYS A 75 29.69 -0.43 -23.90
CA LYS A 75 29.25 -1.68 -24.54
C LYS A 75 30.37 -2.70 -24.55
N GLU A 76 31.58 -2.27 -24.88
CA GLU A 76 32.77 -3.11 -24.87
C GLU A 76 33.07 -3.64 -23.48
N LEU A 77 33.02 -2.76 -22.46
CA LEU A 77 33.23 -3.15 -21.07
C LEU A 77 32.16 -4.14 -20.60
N TRP A 78 30.89 -3.89 -20.91
CA TRP A 78 29.81 -4.81 -20.59
C TRP A 78 30.00 -6.19 -21.22
N GLU A 79 30.33 -6.24 -22.51
CA GLU A 79 30.56 -7.49 -23.24
C GLU A 79 31.77 -8.25 -22.68
N SER A 80 32.87 -7.55 -22.39
CA SER A 80 34.07 -8.14 -21.79
C SER A 80 33.81 -8.75 -20.40
N LYS A 81 32.86 -8.17 -19.64
CA LYS A 81 32.56 -8.55 -18.26
C LYS A 81 31.49 -9.64 -18.15
N THR A 82 30.48 -9.59 -19.02
CA THR A 82 29.30 -10.45 -18.93
C THR A 82 29.23 -11.50 -20.03
N GLY A 83 30.04 -11.36 -21.10
CA GLY A 83 29.91 -12.15 -22.33
C GLY A 83 28.62 -11.86 -23.11
N GLN A 84 27.83 -10.86 -22.71
CA GLN A 84 26.59 -10.47 -23.36
C GLN A 84 26.82 -9.24 -24.23
N PRO A 85 26.19 -9.14 -25.41
CA PRO A 85 26.34 -7.96 -26.25
C PRO A 85 25.78 -6.71 -25.54
N GLY A 86 26.50 -5.58 -25.62
CA GLY A 86 26.09 -4.29 -25.05
C GLY A 86 24.86 -3.65 -25.71
N ALA A 87 24.31 -4.28 -26.75
CA ALA A 87 23.03 -3.96 -27.36
C ALA A 87 22.28 -5.25 -27.68
N GLN A 88 21.06 -5.38 -27.17
CA GLN A 88 20.18 -6.50 -27.47
C GLN A 88 18.88 -5.99 -28.08
N PHE A 89 18.45 -6.64 -29.16
CA PHE A 89 17.11 -6.48 -29.69
C PHE A 89 16.12 -7.13 -28.72
N GLN A 90 15.19 -6.36 -28.16
CA GLN A 90 14.13 -6.93 -27.34
C GLN A 90 12.94 -7.32 -28.24
N PRO A 91 12.55 -8.61 -28.27
CA PRO A 91 11.33 -9.05 -28.91
C PRO A 91 10.12 -8.39 -28.27
N TRP A 92 9.17 -8.05 -29.13
CA TRP A 92 8.13 -7.07 -28.91
C TRP A 92 6.96 -7.63 -28.08
N LEU A 93 6.71 -7.09 -26.89
CA LEU A 93 5.51 -7.36 -26.08
C LEU A 93 4.67 -6.07 -26.01
N GLN A 94 3.63 -5.99 -26.86
CA GLN A 94 2.56 -4.98 -26.91
C GLN A 94 2.92 -3.53 -27.34
N GLY A 95 2.67 -3.19 -28.63
CA GLY A 95 2.48 -1.81 -29.10
C GLY A 95 3.67 -1.21 -29.88
N ASN A 96 3.43 -0.72 -31.11
CA ASN A 96 4.38 -0.70 -32.23
C ASN A 96 5.66 0.10 -31.99
N LEU A 97 6.81 -0.62 -32.03
CA LEU A 97 8.15 -0.27 -32.55
C LEU A 97 9.18 -1.20 -31.88
N ALA A 98 10.01 -1.90 -32.67
CA ALA A 98 11.13 -2.67 -32.13
C ALA A 98 12.09 -1.73 -31.38
N SER A 99 12.45 -2.07 -30.14
CA SER A 99 13.39 -1.27 -29.34
C SER A 99 14.72 -2.00 -29.20
N VAL A 100 15.80 -1.24 -29.42
CA VAL A 100 17.16 -1.72 -29.15
C VAL A 100 17.48 -1.33 -27.71
N LYS A 101 17.58 -2.33 -26.84
CA LYS A 101 18.03 -2.10 -25.46
C LYS A 101 19.56 -2.04 -25.48
N THR A 102 20.09 -0.85 -25.25
CA THR A 102 21.53 -0.60 -25.12
C THR A 102 21.90 -0.49 -23.65
N VAL A 103 23.06 -1.01 -23.29
CA VAL A 103 23.64 -0.79 -21.96
C VAL A 103 24.02 0.67 -21.84
N ARG A 104 23.48 1.33 -20.81
CA ARG A 104 23.72 2.75 -20.55
C ARG A 104 24.63 2.97 -19.35
N GLY A 105 24.74 1.97 -18.49
CA GLY A 105 25.58 1.89 -17.31
C GLY A 105 25.42 0.50 -16.71
N PHE A 106 26.31 0.13 -15.80
CA PHE A 106 26.16 -1.11 -15.02
C PHE A 106 27.04 -1.06 -13.76
N TYR A 107 26.64 -1.85 -12.75
CA TYR A 107 27.44 -2.12 -11.58
C TYR A 107 28.03 -3.54 -11.63
N ASP A 108 29.36 -3.64 -11.56
CA ASP A 108 30.08 -4.91 -11.47
C ASP A 108 30.28 -5.27 -10.00
N PHE A 109 29.43 -6.15 -9.49
CA PHE A 109 29.48 -6.63 -8.10
C PHE A 109 30.78 -7.38 -7.76
N SER A 110 31.47 -7.95 -8.75
CA SER A 110 32.73 -8.68 -8.49
C SER A 110 33.89 -7.75 -8.16
N THR A 111 33.84 -6.51 -8.65
CA THR A 111 34.91 -5.51 -8.50
C THR A 111 34.44 -4.23 -7.81
N GLU A 112 33.20 -4.21 -7.30
CA GLU A 112 32.56 -3.04 -6.68
C GLU A 112 32.70 -1.77 -7.54
N THR A 113 32.57 -1.94 -8.86
CA THR A 113 32.83 -0.87 -9.83
C THR A 113 31.56 -0.45 -10.56
N LEU A 114 31.24 0.83 -10.44
CA LEU A 114 30.17 1.52 -11.16
C LEU A 114 30.71 2.09 -12.47
N TYR A 115 30.21 1.59 -13.60
CA TYR A 115 30.51 2.11 -14.94
C TYR A 115 29.33 2.92 -15.46
N CYS A 116 29.54 4.20 -15.74
CA CYS A 116 28.48 5.05 -16.26
C CYS A 116 28.99 6.22 -17.11
N PRO A 117 28.12 6.91 -17.87
CA PRO A 117 28.52 8.03 -18.71
C PRO A 117 28.89 9.26 -17.88
N LYS A 118 29.97 9.94 -18.26
CA LYS A 118 30.34 11.25 -17.67
C LYS A 118 29.16 12.21 -17.89
N TRP A 119 28.54 12.70 -16.81
CA TRP A 119 27.39 13.62 -16.79
C TRP A 119 25.97 13.02 -16.94
N ASN A 120 25.81 11.69 -16.97
CA ASN A 120 24.48 11.08 -16.93
C ASN A 120 24.11 10.62 -15.51
N TYR A 121 23.66 11.57 -14.70
CA TYR A 121 23.34 11.34 -13.28
C TYR A 121 22.16 10.38 -13.08
N GLU A 122 21.19 10.36 -13.99
CA GLU A 122 20.04 9.46 -13.91
C GLU A 122 20.50 8.00 -14.03
N VAL A 123 21.35 7.72 -15.01
CA VAL A 123 21.89 6.38 -15.20
C VAL A 123 22.85 6.01 -14.07
N CYS A 124 23.84 6.87 -13.74
CA CYS A 124 24.75 6.58 -12.63
C CYS A 124 23.99 6.36 -11.30
N GLY A 125 22.94 7.14 -11.04
CA GLY A 125 22.10 7.00 -9.86
C GLY A 125 21.27 5.72 -9.85
N HIS A 126 20.71 5.32 -11.00
CA HIS A 126 20.00 4.05 -11.15
C HIS A 126 20.92 2.85 -10.85
N GLU A 127 22.14 2.87 -11.39
CA GLU A 127 23.12 1.80 -11.16
C GLU A 127 23.68 1.80 -9.73
N LEU A 128 23.87 2.97 -9.11
CA LEU A 128 24.24 3.06 -7.69
C LEU A 128 23.12 2.51 -6.79
N HIS A 129 21.86 2.66 -7.19
CA HIS A 129 20.73 2.08 -6.48
C HIS A 129 20.79 0.54 -6.49
N HIS A 130 21.21 -0.06 -7.62
CA HIS A 130 21.51 -1.51 -7.68
C HIS A 130 22.67 -1.91 -6.77
N ALA A 131 23.70 -1.06 -6.65
CA ALA A 131 24.80 -1.32 -5.71
C ALA A 131 24.32 -1.31 -4.24
N ALA A 132 23.41 -0.41 -3.87
CA ALA A 132 22.89 -0.29 -2.50
C ALA A 132 21.91 -1.42 -2.13
N LEU A 133 21.01 -1.79 -3.04
CA LEU A 133 19.93 -2.75 -2.78
C LEU A 133 20.24 -4.19 -3.23
N GLY A 134 21.37 -4.40 -3.93
CA GLY A 134 21.77 -5.71 -4.43
C GLY A 134 21.08 -6.12 -5.73
N HIS A 135 21.16 -7.41 -6.08
CA HIS A 135 20.52 -7.93 -7.30
C HIS A 135 18.99 -7.94 -7.16
N PHE A 136 18.30 -7.07 -7.90
CA PHE A 136 16.82 -7.08 -8.02
C PHE A 136 16.28 -8.19 -8.93
N HIS A 137 17.15 -8.93 -9.60
CA HIS A 137 16.75 -10.06 -10.41
C HIS A 137 16.97 -11.34 -9.60
N PRO A 138 15.92 -12.17 -9.38
CA PRO A 138 16.12 -13.48 -8.81
C PRO A 138 17.12 -14.26 -9.66
N ASN A 139 18.02 -14.98 -9.00
CA ASN A 139 18.86 -15.99 -9.63
C ASN A 139 17.91 -17.08 -10.16
N ASN A 140 17.58 -17.04 -11.46
CA ASN A 140 16.96 -18.18 -12.13
C ASN A 140 17.97 -19.32 -12.24
#